data_AF-A0A6A2F9P7-F1
#
_entry.id   AF-A0A6A2F9P7-F1
#
_cell.length_a   1.000
_cell.length_b   1.000
_cell.length_c   1.000
_cell.angle_alpha   90.00
_cell.angle_beta   90.00
_cell.angle_gamma   90.00
#
_symmetry.space_group_name_H-M   'P 1'
#
loop_
_entity.id
_entity.type
_entity.pdbx_description
1 polymer ?
#
loop_
_entity_poly.entity_id
_entity_poly.type
_entity_poly.pdbx_seq_one_letter_code
_entity_poly.pdbx_strand_id
1 'polypeptide(L)'
;MKNTIYLAVLFVALAACRTNKEGGSTAKPKTIQETTIDDFANVLGLQKGDLNTKAVSLLGDATKTTKDEKNTYSFVTCYYDDASKNRMFSYTYDKTTNAVNHIRITGNRNTNYAETKAYFKDRKINDIKVDFLGMHKDDILKIMGTPVRVNSGNYEFVKGHVSITFICYDFHGNKCSEMYIFWNYYYKEPTK
;
A
#
# COMPACT_ATOMS: atom_id res chain seq x y z
N MET A 1 44.16 60.16 -23.28
CA MET A 1 43.68 59.77 -24.62
C MET A 1 44.27 58.40 -24.98
N LYS A 2 43.40 57.46 -25.35
CA LYS A 2 43.66 56.11 -25.93
C LYS A 2 44.26 55.08 -24.96
N ASN A 3 43.49 54.12 -24.44
CA ASN A 3 42.82 52.94 -25.04
C ASN A 3 43.67 51.66 -25.02
N THR A 4 43.17 50.71 -24.21
CA THR A 4 43.09 49.24 -24.44
C THR A 4 44.44 48.47 -24.32
N ILE A 5 44.57 47.27 -23.73
CA ILE A 5 43.72 46.05 -23.74
C ILE A 5 43.96 45.21 -22.47
N TYR A 6 42.88 44.59 -21.99
CA TYR A 6 42.75 43.61 -20.91
C TYR A 6 43.49 42.29 -21.18
N LEU A 7 43.92 41.58 -20.13
CA LEU A 7 43.79 40.12 -20.10
C LEU A 7 43.53 39.63 -18.67
N ALA A 8 42.36 39.03 -18.50
CA ALA A 8 41.88 38.42 -17.27
C ALA A 8 42.42 37.00 -17.12
N VAL A 9 42.74 36.58 -15.89
CA VAL A 9 42.79 35.15 -15.53
C VAL A 9 42.03 34.97 -14.23
N LEU A 10 40.77 34.54 -14.36
CA LEU A 10 39.89 34.15 -13.27
C LEU A 10 40.05 32.64 -13.06
N PHE A 11 40.73 32.21 -12.00
CA PHE A 11 40.72 30.80 -11.60
C PHE A 11 39.42 30.50 -10.87
N VAL A 12 38.42 30.00 -11.60
CA VAL A 12 37.23 29.38 -11.00
C VAL A 12 37.57 27.92 -10.73
N ALA A 13 37.80 27.58 -9.47
CA ALA A 13 37.83 26.19 -9.02
C ALA A 13 36.41 25.63 -9.12
N LEU A 14 36.15 24.85 -10.18
CA LEU A 14 34.96 24.03 -10.28
C LEU A 14 35.06 22.90 -9.23
N ALA A 15 34.40 23.10 -8.09
CA ALA A 15 34.01 22.00 -7.24
C ALA A 15 33.13 21.07 -8.06
N ALA A 16 33.64 19.87 -8.35
CA ALA A 16 32.87 18.81 -8.96
C ALA A 16 31.73 18.43 -8.00
N CYS A 17 30.54 18.98 -8.24
CA CYS A 17 29.30 18.38 -7.77
C CYS A 17 29.25 16.97 -8.36
N ARG A 18 29.65 15.98 -7.56
CA ARG A 18 29.28 14.59 -7.77
C ARG A 18 27.76 14.53 -7.63
N THR A 19 27.06 14.73 -8.73
CA THR A 19 25.70 14.26 -8.86
C THR A 19 25.78 12.73 -8.77
N ASN A 20 25.46 12.21 -7.59
CA ASN A 20 25.08 10.80 -7.47
C ASN A 20 23.95 10.61 -8.48
N LYS A 21 24.24 9.95 -9.60
CA LYS A 21 23.21 9.35 -10.43
C LYS A 21 22.50 8.36 -9.54
N GLU A 22 21.38 8.78 -8.97
CA GLU A 22 20.36 7.87 -8.49
C GLU A 22 20.04 6.97 -9.70
N GLY A 23 20.51 5.73 -9.63
CA GLY A 23 20.16 4.68 -10.55
C GLY A 23 18.67 4.36 -10.39
N GLY A 24 17.82 5.24 -10.90
CA GLY A 24 16.40 4.97 -11.07
C GLY A 24 16.29 3.78 -12.01
N SER A 25 15.82 2.66 -11.46
CA SER A 25 15.46 1.48 -12.24
C SER A 25 14.59 1.91 -13.43
N THR A 26 15.07 1.63 -14.65
CA THR A 26 14.38 1.91 -15.92
C THR A 26 13.30 0.88 -16.24
N ALA A 27 12.90 0.04 -15.27
CA ALA A 27 11.83 -0.92 -15.46
C ALA A 27 10.51 -0.16 -15.65
N LYS A 28 9.81 -0.47 -16.75
CA LYS A 28 8.45 0.01 -17.00
C LYS A 28 7.57 -0.30 -15.78
N PRO A 29 6.75 0.65 -15.30
CA PRO A 29 5.80 0.37 -14.24
C PRO A 29 4.90 -0.80 -14.62
N LYS A 30 4.78 -1.75 -13.69
CA LYS A 30 3.95 -2.94 -13.84
C LYS A 30 2.47 -2.53 -13.97
N THR A 31 1.76 -3.20 -14.87
CA THR A 31 0.31 -3.05 -15.02
C THR A 31 -0.45 -3.91 -14.00
N ILE A 32 -1.74 -3.64 -13.81
CA ILE A 32 -2.55 -4.43 -12.88
C ILE A 32 -2.68 -5.88 -13.36
N GLN A 33 -2.70 -6.10 -14.68
CA GLN A 33 -2.76 -7.44 -15.28
C GLN A 33 -1.48 -8.26 -15.06
N GLU A 34 -0.35 -7.61 -14.89
CA GLU A 34 0.93 -8.28 -14.62
C GLU A 34 1.10 -8.58 -13.13
N THR A 35 0.28 -7.98 -12.26
CA THR A 35 0.45 -8.06 -10.79
C THR A 35 0.26 -9.48 -10.27
N THR A 36 1.12 -9.86 -9.33
CA THR A 36 1.23 -11.17 -8.71
C THR A 36 1.13 -11.06 -7.19
N ILE A 37 0.93 -12.17 -6.49
CA ILE A 37 0.89 -12.20 -5.01
C ILE A 37 2.17 -11.64 -4.39
N ASP A 38 3.35 -11.86 -5.00
CA ASP A 38 4.62 -11.37 -4.47
C ASP A 38 4.69 -9.83 -4.42
N ASP A 39 4.00 -9.14 -5.33
CA ASP A 39 3.96 -7.67 -5.34
C ASP A 39 3.25 -7.09 -4.11
N PHE A 40 2.47 -7.91 -3.39
CA PHE A 40 1.82 -7.54 -2.13
C PHE A 40 2.72 -7.72 -0.91
N ALA A 41 3.97 -8.17 -1.07
CA ALA A 41 4.97 -8.05 -0.01
C ALA A 41 5.21 -6.59 0.39
N ASN A 42 4.93 -5.64 -0.52
CA ASN A 42 4.92 -4.21 -0.25
C ASN A 42 3.62 -3.56 -0.74
N VAL A 43 2.84 -2.95 0.16
CA VAL A 43 1.58 -2.26 -0.17
C VAL A 43 1.60 -0.87 0.45
N LEU A 44 1.33 0.16 -0.35
CA LEU A 44 1.37 1.58 0.03
C LEU A 44 2.75 2.03 0.59
N GLY A 45 3.83 1.33 0.22
CA GLY A 45 5.17 1.58 0.77
C GLY A 45 5.45 0.88 2.11
N LEU A 46 4.50 0.10 2.62
CA LEU A 46 4.64 -0.72 3.83
C LEU A 46 4.88 -2.18 3.48
N GLN A 47 5.69 -2.85 4.28
CA GLN A 47 6.04 -4.27 4.16
C GLN A 47 6.23 -4.92 5.53
N LYS A 48 6.45 -6.24 5.54
CA LYS A 48 6.75 -7.01 6.76
C LYS A 48 7.86 -6.34 7.59
N GLY A 49 7.59 -6.17 8.88
CA GLY A 49 8.55 -5.64 9.85
C GLY A 49 8.63 -4.11 9.90
N ASP A 50 7.95 -3.40 9.00
CA ASP A 50 7.81 -1.95 9.12
C ASP A 50 7.07 -1.58 10.41
N LEU A 51 7.52 -0.51 11.05
CA LEU A 51 6.95 -0.03 12.30
C LEU A 51 5.81 0.96 12.06
N ASN A 52 4.94 1.10 13.05
CA ASN A 52 3.87 2.11 13.07
C ASN A 52 4.37 3.53 12.77
N THR A 53 5.59 3.88 13.18
CA THR A 53 6.18 5.20 12.88
C THR A 53 6.32 5.45 11.38
N LYS A 54 6.68 4.41 10.60
CA LYS A 54 6.72 4.51 9.13
C LYS A 54 5.31 4.62 8.55
N ALA A 55 4.35 3.86 9.08
CA ALA A 55 2.96 3.95 8.66
C ALA A 55 2.38 5.37 8.88
N VAL A 56 2.62 5.97 10.04
CA VAL A 56 2.24 7.36 10.33
C VAL A 56 2.97 8.35 9.42
N SER A 57 4.26 8.13 9.11
CA SER A 57 4.99 8.98 8.18
C SER A 57 4.44 8.95 6.75
N LEU A 58 3.93 7.80 6.30
CA LEU A 58 3.39 7.63 4.93
C LEU A 58 1.92 8.05 4.84
N LEU A 59 1.13 7.65 5.84
CA LEU A 59 -0.33 7.73 5.82
C LEU A 59 -0.82 8.93 6.63
N GLY A 60 -0.01 9.52 7.50
CA GLY A 60 -0.45 10.54 8.46
C GLY A 60 -1.22 9.94 9.64
N ASP A 61 -1.76 10.82 10.47
CA ASP A 61 -2.49 10.40 11.67
C ASP A 61 -3.83 9.76 11.35
N ALA A 62 -4.15 8.70 12.09
CA ALA A 62 -5.43 8.01 12.00
C ALA A 62 -6.56 8.88 12.55
N THR A 63 -7.75 8.80 11.94
CA THR A 63 -8.96 9.48 12.43
C THR A 63 -9.45 8.88 13.75
N LYS A 64 -9.19 7.58 13.94
CA LYS A 64 -9.55 6.83 15.15
C LYS A 64 -8.58 5.68 15.36
N THR A 65 -8.35 5.29 16.60
CA THR A 65 -7.62 4.05 16.92
C THR A 65 -8.40 3.16 17.88
N THR A 66 -8.13 1.85 17.87
CA THR A 66 -8.65 0.89 18.87
C THR A 66 -7.75 0.80 20.10
N LYS A 67 -7.01 1.87 20.43
CA LYS A 67 -6.08 1.88 21.57
C LYS A 67 -6.92 1.78 22.86
N ASP A 68 -7.29 0.55 23.19
CA ASP A 68 -8.06 0.20 24.37
C ASP A 68 -7.13 0.31 25.58
N GLU A 69 -7.53 1.13 26.55
CA GLU A 69 -6.86 1.33 27.82
C GLU A 69 -6.85 0.06 28.68
N LYS A 70 -7.75 -0.91 28.40
CA LYS A 70 -7.91 -2.15 29.17
C LYS A 70 -7.02 -3.32 28.71
N ASN A 71 -6.13 -3.11 27.73
CA ASN A 71 -5.22 -4.14 27.20
C ASN A 71 -5.90 -5.42 26.66
N THR A 72 -7.17 -5.36 26.24
CA THR A 72 -7.92 -6.56 25.78
C THR A 72 -7.29 -7.23 24.55
N TYR A 73 -6.61 -6.46 23.71
CA TYR A 73 -5.95 -6.95 22.49
C TYR A 73 -4.48 -6.61 22.48
N SER A 74 -3.66 -7.51 21.93
CA SER A 74 -2.21 -7.31 21.69
C SER A 74 -1.90 -6.39 20.51
N PHE A 75 -2.92 -5.82 19.86
CA PHE A 75 -2.78 -5.00 18.67
C PHE A 75 -3.56 -3.68 18.78
N VAL A 76 -3.19 -2.73 17.92
CA VAL A 76 -3.93 -1.48 17.71
C VAL A 76 -4.29 -1.37 16.24
N THR A 77 -5.55 -1.07 15.95
CA THR A 77 -6.00 -0.75 14.60
C THR A 77 -6.14 0.76 14.45
N CYS A 78 -5.50 1.29 13.41
CA CYS A 78 -5.55 2.68 12.98
C CYS A 78 -6.57 2.80 11.84
N TYR A 79 -7.58 3.62 12.04
CA TYR A 79 -8.68 3.83 11.12
C TYR A 79 -8.55 5.17 10.40
N TYR A 80 -8.87 5.18 9.11
CA TYR A 80 -8.86 6.36 8.28
C TYR A 80 -10.21 6.48 7.59
N ASP A 81 -10.97 7.47 8.03
CA ASP A 81 -12.32 7.74 7.54
C ASP A 81 -12.32 9.03 6.70
N ASP A 82 -13.24 9.10 5.73
CA ASP A 82 -13.48 10.34 4.97
C ASP A 82 -14.22 11.39 5.84
N ALA A 83 -14.49 12.55 5.25
CA ALA A 83 -15.23 13.63 5.92
C ALA A 83 -16.66 13.21 6.34
N SER A 84 -17.25 12.27 5.62
CA SER A 84 -18.57 11.68 5.88
C SER A 84 -18.53 10.47 6.82
N LYS A 85 -17.37 10.18 7.42
CA LYS A 85 -17.14 9.04 8.34
C LYS A 85 -17.26 7.66 7.69
N ASN A 86 -17.18 7.55 6.37
CA ASN A 86 -17.01 6.25 5.73
C ASN A 86 -15.56 5.82 5.85
N ARG A 87 -15.35 4.56 6.22
CA ARG A 87 -14.01 3.96 6.27
C ARG A 87 -13.39 3.94 4.87
N MET A 88 -12.22 4.53 4.71
CA MET A 88 -11.40 4.42 3.50
C MET A 88 -10.44 3.22 3.61
N PHE A 89 -9.68 3.14 4.70
CA PHE A 89 -8.77 2.02 4.94
C PHE A 89 -8.37 1.96 6.42
N SER A 90 -7.69 0.89 6.79
CA SER A 90 -7.12 0.73 8.11
C SER A 90 -5.89 -0.16 8.10
N TYR A 91 -4.96 0.06 9.01
CA TYR A 91 -3.89 -0.92 9.28
C TYR A 91 -3.86 -1.26 10.76
N THR A 92 -3.25 -2.39 11.07
CA THR A 92 -3.06 -2.85 12.44
C THR A 92 -1.60 -3.11 12.71
N TYR A 93 -1.13 -2.71 13.89
CA TYR A 93 0.20 -3.01 14.38
C TYR A 93 0.14 -3.72 15.74
N ASP A 94 1.18 -4.50 16.03
CA ASP A 94 1.38 -5.18 17.30
C ASP A 94 1.84 -4.19 18.38
N LYS A 95 1.23 -4.22 19.57
CA LYS A 95 1.53 -3.27 20.66
C LYS A 95 2.93 -3.42 21.23
N THR A 96 3.47 -4.64 21.22
CA THR A 96 4.75 -4.97 21.87
C THR A 96 5.92 -4.62 20.96
N THR A 97 5.84 -5.00 19.69
CA THR A 97 6.90 -4.84 18.69
C THR A 97 6.74 -3.57 17.86
N ASN A 98 5.56 -2.95 17.91
CA ASN A 98 5.17 -1.80 17.08
C ASN A 98 5.15 -2.11 15.57
N ALA A 99 5.24 -3.39 15.18
CA ALA A 99 5.29 -3.82 13.79
C ALA A 99 3.91 -3.86 13.15
N VAL A 100 3.79 -3.33 11.93
CA VAL A 100 2.59 -3.41 11.11
C VAL A 100 2.38 -4.84 10.64
N ASN A 101 1.18 -5.37 10.88
CA ASN A 101 0.83 -6.77 10.61
C ASN A 101 -0.03 -6.92 9.38
N HIS A 102 -1.00 -6.01 9.20
CA HIS A 102 -1.95 -6.08 8.11
C HIS A 102 -2.50 -4.71 7.75
N ILE A 103 -2.97 -4.60 6.51
CA ILE A 103 -3.75 -3.48 6.00
C ILE A 103 -5.05 -3.98 5.38
N ARG A 104 -6.13 -3.24 5.61
CA ARG A 104 -7.42 -3.39 4.95
C ARG A 104 -7.68 -2.14 4.11
N ILE A 105 -7.79 -2.31 2.80
CA ILE A 105 -8.19 -1.25 1.88
C ILE A 105 -9.66 -1.45 1.53
N THR A 106 -10.47 -0.40 1.69
CA THR A 106 -11.92 -0.43 1.46
C THR A 106 -12.35 0.95 0.94
N GLY A 107 -13.59 1.38 1.17
CA GLY A 107 -14.07 2.69 0.79
C GLY A 107 -15.55 2.68 0.43
N ASN A 108 -16.06 3.84 0.05
CA ASN A 108 -17.43 3.97 -0.41
C ASN A 108 -17.57 3.46 -1.86
N ARG A 109 -18.22 2.29 -2.02
CA ARG A 109 -18.46 1.72 -3.34
C ARG A 109 -19.35 2.59 -4.24
N ASN A 110 -20.24 3.40 -3.66
CA ASN A 110 -21.19 4.23 -4.42
C ASN A 110 -20.49 5.39 -5.13
N THR A 111 -19.31 5.79 -4.64
CA THR A 111 -18.45 6.81 -5.25
C THR A 111 -17.29 6.19 -6.03
N ASN A 112 -17.36 4.88 -6.31
CA ASN A 112 -16.25 4.12 -6.90
C ASN A 112 -14.94 4.31 -6.12
N TYR A 113 -15.04 4.40 -4.79
CA TYR A 113 -13.92 4.52 -3.86
C TYR A 113 -13.08 5.78 -4.08
N ALA A 114 -13.65 6.83 -4.68
CA ALA A 114 -12.94 8.05 -5.07
C ALA A 114 -12.18 8.69 -3.91
N GLU A 115 -12.77 8.72 -2.72
CA GLU A 115 -12.16 9.29 -1.51
C GLU A 115 -10.92 8.51 -1.08
N THR A 116 -10.99 7.17 -1.15
CA THR A 116 -9.85 6.30 -0.81
C THR A 116 -8.72 6.48 -1.82
N LYS A 117 -9.04 6.53 -3.12
CA LYS A 117 -8.04 6.76 -4.17
C LYS A 117 -7.42 8.15 -4.08
N ALA A 118 -8.24 9.18 -3.83
CA ALA A 118 -7.78 10.56 -3.65
C ALA A 118 -6.84 10.67 -2.44
N TYR A 119 -7.19 10.01 -1.32
CA TYR A 119 -6.37 10.03 -0.11
C TYR A 119 -4.93 9.57 -0.36
N PHE A 120 -4.75 8.47 -1.10
CA PHE A 120 -3.42 7.94 -1.45
C PHE A 120 -2.73 8.83 -2.47
N LYS A 121 -3.45 9.33 -3.47
CA LYS A 121 -2.92 10.26 -4.48
C LYS A 121 -2.38 11.55 -3.85
N ASP A 122 -3.10 12.14 -2.90
CA ASP A 122 -2.69 13.37 -2.21
C ASP A 122 -1.40 13.18 -1.40
N ARG A 123 -1.15 11.93 -0.96
CA ARG A 123 0.08 11.51 -0.28
C ARG A 123 1.18 11.03 -1.23
N LYS A 124 0.96 11.16 -2.54
CA LYS A 124 1.87 10.68 -3.59
C LYS A 124 2.14 9.18 -3.50
N ILE A 125 1.20 8.42 -2.94
CA ILE A 125 1.25 6.95 -2.89
C ILE A 125 0.60 6.44 -4.17
N ASN A 126 1.43 6.13 -5.16
CA ASN A 126 1.01 5.59 -6.45
C ASN A 126 1.17 4.07 -6.45
N ASP A 127 0.29 3.37 -5.73
CA ASP A 127 0.27 1.92 -5.67
C ASP A 127 -0.88 1.35 -6.51
N ILE A 128 -0.53 0.70 -7.62
CA ILE A 128 -1.51 0.09 -8.54
C ILE A 128 -2.39 -0.97 -7.87
N LYS A 129 -1.95 -1.54 -6.74
CA LYS A 129 -2.73 -2.54 -6.00
C LYS A 129 -4.01 -1.96 -5.40
N VAL A 130 -4.12 -0.64 -5.27
CA VAL A 130 -5.37 0.03 -4.88
C VAL A 130 -6.46 -0.17 -5.93
N ASP A 131 -6.10 -0.33 -7.21
CA ASP A 131 -7.08 -0.45 -8.30
C ASP A 131 -7.76 -1.82 -8.39
N PHE A 132 -7.34 -2.79 -7.57
CA PHE A 132 -8.14 -4.00 -7.37
C PHE A 132 -9.47 -3.73 -6.66
N LEU A 133 -9.56 -2.60 -5.94
CA LEU A 133 -10.80 -2.17 -5.30
C LEU A 133 -11.83 -1.77 -6.37
N GLY A 134 -12.98 -2.45 -6.35
CA GLY A 134 -14.06 -2.30 -7.34
C GLY A 134 -13.99 -3.24 -8.54
N MET A 135 -12.91 -4.00 -8.68
CA MET A 135 -12.76 -5.00 -9.75
C MET A 135 -13.73 -6.16 -9.54
N HIS A 136 -14.22 -6.76 -10.63
CA HIS A 136 -15.05 -7.96 -10.55
C HIS A 136 -14.20 -9.17 -10.16
N LYS A 137 -14.77 -10.09 -9.36
CA LYS A 137 -14.06 -11.30 -8.89
C LYS A 137 -13.40 -12.08 -10.03
N ASP A 138 -14.06 -12.19 -11.19
CA ASP A 138 -13.55 -13.00 -12.29
C ASP A 138 -12.28 -12.39 -12.89
N ASP A 139 -12.12 -11.06 -12.85
CA ASP A 139 -10.91 -10.40 -13.31
C ASP A 139 -9.78 -10.54 -12.27
N ILE A 140 -10.11 -10.52 -10.97
CA ILE A 140 -9.16 -10.91 -9.91
C ILE A 140 -8.66 -12.33 -10.13
N LEU A 141 -9.55 -13.29 -10.40
CA LEU A 141 -9.18 -14.69 -10.61
C LEU A 141 -8.31 -14.89 -11.85
N LYS A 142 -8.53 -14.09 -12.92
CA LYS A 142 -7.65 -14.11 -14.10
C LYS A 142 -6.24 -13.62 -13.78
N ILE A 143 -6.11 -12.63 -12.90
CA ILE A 143 -4.82 -12.01 -12.54
C ILE A 143 -4.08 -12.85 -11.49
N MET A 144 -4.77 -13.24 -10.41
CA MET A 144 -4.17 -13.91 -9.25
C MET A 144 -4.16 -15.43 -9.36
N GLY A 145 -4.94 -16.00 -10.28
CA GLY A 145 -5.10 -17.45 -10.44
C GLY A 145 -6.11 -18.04 -9.44
N THR A 146 -5.85 -19.27 -9.01
CA THR A 146 -6.75 -20.02 -8.12
C THR A 146 -6.50 -19.65 -6.65
N PRO A 147 -7.53 -19.23 -5.90
CA PRO A 147 -7.40 -18.96 -4.47
C PRO A 147 -7.18 -20.26 -3.69
N VAL A 148 -6.47 -20.17 -2.57
CA VAL A 148 -6.29 -21.29 -1.64
C VAL A 148 -7.54 -21.57 -0.81
N ARG A 149 -8.42 -20.56 -0.67
CA ARG A 149 -9.70 -20.67 0.03
C ARG A 149 -10.73 -19.74 -0.58
N VAL A 150 -11.96 -20.22 -0.68
CA VAL A 150 -13.13 -19.41 -1.02
C VAL A 150 -14.19 -19.59 0.06
N ASN A 151 -14.69 -18.49 0.62
CA ASN A 151 -15.79 -18.54 1.60
C ASN A 151 -16.69 -17.32 1.47
N SER A 152 -17.95 -17.52 1.07
CA SER A 152 -19.00 -16.48 1.11
C SER A 152 -18.57 -15.16 0.43
N GLY A 153 -18.01 -15.23 -0.78
CA GLY A 153 -17.50 -14.04 -1.50
C GLY A 153 -16.10 -13.57 -1.10
N ASN A 154 -15.42 -14.25 -0.17
CA ASN A 154 -14.02 -14.02 0.15
C ASN A 154 -13.13 -14.94 -0.67
N TYR A 155 -12.10 -14.38 -1.32
CA TYR A 155 -11.14 -15.09 -2.16
C TYR A 155 -9.74 -14.88 -1.59
N GLU A 156 -9.21 -15.92 -0.93
CA GLU A 156 -7.92 -15.88 -0.23
C GLU A 156 -6.81 -16.45 -1.10
N PHE A 157 -5.70 -15.72 -1.18
CA PHE A 157 -4.48 -16.08 -1.89
C PHE A 157 -3.31 -16.03 -0.92
N VAL A 158 -2.46 -17.04 -0.93
CA VAL A 158 -1.30 -17.12 -0.03
C VAL A 158 -0.07 -17.49 -0.83
N LYS A 159 1.04 -16.79 -0.56
CA LYS A 159 2.36 -17.15 -1.05
C LYS A 159 3.42 -16.69 -0.05
N GLY A 160 4.21 -17.64 0.46
CA GLY A 160 5.21 -17.35 1.48
C GLY A 160 4.59 -16.73 2.73
N HIS A 161 4.96 -15.48 3.05
CA HIS A 161 4.46 -14.76 4.22
C HIS A 161 3.33 -13.77 3.89
N VAL A 162 2.90 -13.70 2.64
CA VAL A 162 1.86 -12.79 2.16
C VAL A 162 0.54 -13.57 2.04
N SER A 163 -0.51 -13.04 2.68
CA SER A 163 -1.90 -13.45 2.44
C SER A 163 -2.71 -12.25 1.99
N ILE A 164 -3.49 -12.43 0.92
CA ILE A 164 -4.40 -11.43 0.38
C ILE A 164 -5.80 -12.04 0.35
N THR A 165 -6.77 -11.35 0.92
CA THR A 165 -8.19 -11.73 0.76
C THR A 165 -8.94 -10.61 0.07
N PHE A 166 -9.53 -10.90 -1.08
CA PHE A 166 -10.47 -10.01 -1.75
C PHE A 166 -11.90 -10.35 -1.32
N ILE A 167 -12.67 -9.35 -0.91
CA ILE A 167 -14.07 -9.50 -0.50
C ILE A 167 -14.98 -9.00 -1.61
N CYS A 168 -15.60 -9.93 -2.33
CA CYS A 168 -16.38 -9.70 -3.53
C CYS A 168 -17.75 -10.40 -3.40
N TYR A 169 -18.62 -9.84 -2.54
CA TYR A 169 -19.95 -10.38 -2.29
C TYR A 169 -20.84 -10.37 -3.54
N ASP A 170 -21.67 -11.39 -3.68
CA ASP A 170 -22.62 -11.56 -4.78
C ASP A 170 -23.70 -10.46 -4.79
N PHE A 171 -24.19 -10.07 -3.62
CA PHE A 171 -25.12 -8.93 -3.44
C PHE A 171 -24.49 -7.56 -3.75
N HIS A 172 -23.19 -7.53 -4.09
CA HIS A 172 -22.50 -6.38 -4.66
C HIS A 172 -22.13 -6.58 -6.14
N GLY A 173 -22.82 -7.50 -6.82
CA GLY A 173 -22.54 -7.85 -8.20
C GLY A 173 -21.15 -8.45 -8.37
N ASN A 174 -20.65 -9.14 -7.34
CA ASN A 174 -19.30 -9.71 -7.28
C ASN A 174 -18.16 -8.71 -7.53
N LYS A 175 -18.40 -7.41 -7.33
CA LYS A 175 -17.34 -6.40 -7.31
C LYS A 175 -16.68 -6.39 -5.94
N CYS A 176 -15.36 -6.44 -5.92
CA CYS A 176 -14.61 -6.51 -4.68
C CYS A 176 -14.66 -5.15 -3.96
N SER A 177 -15.22 -5.14 -2.75
CA SER A 177 -15.38 -3.93 -1.94
C SER A 177 -14.28 -3.74 -0.91
N GLU A 178 -13.50 -4.78 -0.66
CA GLU A 178 -12.42 -4.76 0.32
C GLU A 178 -11.29 -5.68 -0.09
N MET A 179 -10.10 -5.34 0.39
CA MET A 179 -8.92 -6.16 0.30
C MET A 179 -8.20 -6.16 1.64
N TYR A 180 -7.91 -7.35 2.16
CA TYR A 180 -7.08 -7.55 3.34
C TYR A 180 -5.73 -8.09 2.91
N ILE A 181 -4.65 -7.51 3.42
CA ILE A 181 -3.28 -7.97 3.18
C ILE A 181 -2.58 -8.18 4.51
N PHE A 182 -2.06 -9.39 4.71
CA PHE A 182 -1.32 -9.79 5.90
C PHE A 182 0.10 -10.19 5.53
N TRP A 183 1.09 -9.72 6.31
CA TRP A 183 2.51 -10.08 6.14
C TRP A 183 3.05 -11.05 7.20
N ASN A 184 2.22 -11.34 8.20
CA ASN A 184 2.51 -12.26 9.31
C ASN A 184 1.47 -13.39 9.36
N TYR A 185 0.89 -13.75 8.21
CA TYR A 185 -0.11 -14.82 8.16
C TYR A 185 0.57 -16.17 8.33
N TYR A 186 0.34 -16.83 9.46
CA TYR A 186 0.86 -18.16 9.77
C TYR A 186 0.01 -19.26 9.11
N TYR A 187 -0.16 -19.21 7.79
CA TYR A 187 -0.68 -20.36 7.06
C TYR A 187 0.50 -21.24 6.65
N LYS A 188 0.56 -22.44 7.21
CA LYS A 188 1.40 -23.50 6.64
C LYS A 188 0.64 -24.07 5.46
N GLU A 189 1.23 -24.04 4.27
CA GLU A 189 0.67 -24.74 3.11
C GLU A 189 0.40 -26.21 3.53
N PRO A 190 -0.77 -26.78 3.16
CA PRO A 190 -0.97 -28.20 3.34
C PRO A 190 0.10 -28.94 2.53
N THR A 191 0.90 -29.76 3.21
CA THR A 191 1.84 -30.68 2.57
C THR A 191 1.06 -31.57 1.61
N LYS A 192 1.42 -31.50 0.32
CA LYS A 192 0.91 -32.41 -0.71
C LYS A 192 1.40 -33.83 -0.48
#